data_AF-A0A6N9AGS8-F1
#
_entry.id   AF-A0A6N9AGS8-F1
#
_cell.length_a   1.000
_cell.length_b   1.000
_cell.length_c   1.000
_cell.angle_alpha   90.00
_cell.angle_beta   90.00
_cell.angle_gamma   90.00
#
_symmetry.space_group_name_H-M   'P 1'
#
loop_
_entity.id
_entity.type
_entity.pdbx_description
1 polymer ?
#
loop_
_entity_poly.entity_id
_entity_poly.type
_entity_poly.pdbx_seq_one_letter_code
_entity_poly.pdbx_strand_id
1 'polypeptide(L)'
;MTMNRKMYELTYILTSVLTSEQTAEVVVRVNEIIESAGGSISEVEEWGARKLAYPVDKKKNGYYVNLYFEGPGTLIPRIERALTIDDNVLRSLILAMDKSMVAHFHTRTAGRQGVAENQVNAETTTAGSPRKYIDYKDTDYLRRFVNEQGKMLPRRVLDVPAKKQRAIARAIKRARHLALMPYVADSVR
;
A
#
# COMPACT_ATOMS: atom_id res chain seq x y z
N MET A 1 17.82 -26.05 8.75
CA MET A 1 17.53 -25.01 7.74
C MET A 1 16.77 -23.89 8.42
N THR A 2 17.40 -22.74 8.63
CA THR A 2 16.72 -21.57 9.18
C THR A 2 15.73 -21.05 8.13
N MET A 3 14.43 -21.14 8.41
CA MET A 3 13.40 -20.58 7.53
C MET A 3 13.66 -19.07 7.38
N ASN A 4 13.97 -18.61 6.17
CA ASN A 4 14.23 -17.20 5.90
C ASN A 4 12.91 -16.41 6.02
N ARG A 5 12.66 -15.84 7.20
CA ARG A 5 11.49 -15.00 7.46
C ARG A 5 11.72 -13.62 6.85
N LYS A 6 10.71 -13.12 6.15
CA LYS A 6 10.70 -11.75 5.61
C LYS A 6 9.51 -11.01 6.17
N MET A 7 9.65 -9.70 6.27
CA MET A 7 8.52 -8.83 6.56
C MET A 7 7.78 -8.51 5.26
N TYR A 8 6.47 -8.58 5.33
CA TYR A 8 5.55 -8.34 4.25
C TYR A 8 4.58 -7.24 4.63
N GLU A 9 4.16 -6.50 3.62
CA GLU A 9 3.07 -5.55 3.69
C GLU A 9 1.93 -6.06 2.80
N LEU A 10 0.75 -6.21 3.37
CA LEU A 10 -0.48 -6.57 2.67
C LEU A 10 -1.43 -5.39 2.75
N THR A 11 -1.71 -4.77 1.61
CA THR A 11 -2.80 -3.80 1.49
C THR A 11 -3.93 -4.44 0.72
N TYR A 12 -5.15 -4.39 1.25
CA TYR A 12 -6.34 -4.88 0.55
C TYR A 12 -7.51 -3.91 0.69
N ILE A 13 -8.43 -4.02 -0.26
CA ILE A 13 -9.60 -3.14 -0.39
C ILE A 13 -10.83 -4.02 -0.26
N LEU A 14 -11.66 -3.72 0.74
CA LEU A 14 -12.96 -4.35 0.92
C LEU A 14 -14.06 -3.55 0.22
N THR A 15 -15.13 -4.25 -0.16
CA THR A 15 -16.33 -3.63 -0.71
C THR A 15 -16.98 -2.68 0.30
N SER A 16 -17.44 -1.51 -0.16
CA SER A 16 -18.08 -0.50 0.69
C SER A 16 -19.53 -0.82 1.05
N VAL A 17 -20.02 -2.03 0.74
CA VAL A 17 -21.38 -2.48 1.05
C VAL A 17 -21.46 -3.11 2.44
N LEU A 18 -20.31 -3.47 3.02
CA LEU A 18 -20.23 -4.09 4.33
C LEU A 18 -20.59 -3.12 5.46
N THR A 19 -21.20 -3.64 6.51
CA THR A 19 -21.32 -2.93 7.79
C THR A 19 -19.99 -2.91 8.54
N SER A 20 -19.90 -2.13 9.61
CA SER A 20 -18.75 -2.12 10.54
C SER A 20 -18.46 -3.51 11.09
N GLU A 21 -19.51 -4.27 11.47
CA GLU A 21 -19.36 -5.61 12.06
C GLU A 21 -18.81 -6.60 11.03
N GLN A 22 -19.37 -6.60 9.82
CA GLN A 22 -18.90 -7.46 8.73
C GLN A 22 -17.47 -7.14 8.33
N THR A 23 -17.11 -5.85 8.31
CA THR A 23 -15.74 -5.42 8.01
C THR A 23 -14.75 -5.98 9.04
N ALA A 24 -15.09 -5.87 10.33
CA ALA A 24 -14.28 -6.43 11.41
C ALA A 24 -14.15 -7.96 11.30
N GLU A 25 -15.22 -8.66 10.95
CA GLU A 25 -15.20 -10.12 10.75
C GLU A 25 -14.22 -10.52 9.62
N VAL A 26 -14.24 -9.80 8.49
CA VAL A 26 -13.31 -10.07 7.38
C VAL A 26 -11.87 -9.80 7.82
N VAL A 27 -11.60 -8.73 8.58
CA VAL A 27 -10.26 -8.43 9.10
C VAL A 27 -9.75 -9.55 10.01
N VAL A 28 -10.59 -10.04 10.95
CA VAL A 28 -10.24 -11.16 11.82
C VAL A 28 -9.94 -12.43 11.01
N ARG A 29 -10.80 -12.76 10.03
CA ARG A 29 -10.60 -13.91 9.14
C ARG A 29 -9.27 -13.84 8.39
N VAL A 30 -8.91 -12.66 7.87
CA VAL A 30 -7.61 -12.46 7.18
C VAL A 30 -6.44 -12.68 8.15
N ASN A 31 -6.56 -12.22 9.40
CA ASN A 31 -5.54 -12.44 10.42
C ASN A 31 -5.34 -13.94 10.71
N GLU A 32 -6.42 -14.68 10.90
CA GLU A 32 -6.40 -16.12 11.13
C GLU A 32 -5.79 -16.89 9.94
N ILE A 33 -6.07 -16.47 8.71
CA ILE A 33 -5.45 -17.07 7.50
C ILE A 33 -3.93 -16.87 7.51
N ILE A 34 -3.45 -15.69 7.92
CA ILE A 34 -2.01 -15.40 8.01
C ILE A 34 -1.36 -16.26 9.09
N GLU A 35 -1.95 -16.32 10.28
CA GLU A 35 -1.43 -17.07 11.42
C GLU A 35 -1.43 -18.58 11.17
N SER A 36 -2.53 -19.12 10.62
CA SER A 36 -2.63 -20.55 10.25
C SER A 36 -1.70 -20.95 9.10
N ALA A 37 -1.19 -19.99 8.34
CA ALA A 37 -0.16 -20.21 7.33
C ALA A 37 1.28 -20.05 7.88
N GLY A 38 1.43 -19.78 9.18
CA GLY A 38 2.72 -19.63 9.86
C GLY A 38 3.28 -18.20 9.81
N GLY A 39 2.45 -17.21 9.51
CA GLY A 39 2.77 -15.79 9.62
C GLY A 39 2.59 -15.28 11.06
N SER A 40 3.28 -14.19 11.39
CA SER A 40 3.10 -13.47 12.65
C SER A 40 2.79 -12.02 12.33
N ILE A 41 1.65 -11.52 12.80
CA ILE A 41 1.17 -10.17 12.49
C ILE A 41 1.88 -9.16 13.38
N SER A 42 2.37 -8.06 12.80
CA SER A 42 3.10 -7.00 13.49
C SER A 42 2.23 -5.78 13.75
N GLU A 43 1.42 -5.35 12.77
CA GLU A 43 0.57 -4.16 12.87
C GLU A 43 -0.59 -4.28 11.88
N VAL A 44 -1.79 -3.89 12.29
CA VAL A 44 -2.97 -3.75 11.43
C VAL A 44 -3.40 -2.29 11.46
N GLU A 45 -3.54 -1.67 10.30
CA GLU A 45 -3.92 -0.27 10.14
C GLU A 45 -5.13 -0.18 9.22
N GLU A 46 -6.26 0.23 9.79
CA GLU A 46 -7.50 0.46 9.06
C GLU A 46 -7.58 1.92 8.60
N TRP A 47 -7.59 2.12 7.30
CA TRP A 47 -7.63 3.45 6.69
C TRP A 47 -9.04 4.00 6.49
N GLY A 48 -10.04 3.16 6.73
CA GLY A 48 -11.44 3.49 6.57
C GLY A 48 -11.92 3.46 5.12
N ALA A 49 -13.16 3.90 4.93
CA ALA A 49 -13.77 4.08 3.64
C ALA A 49 -13.12 5.25 2.87
N ARG A 50 -12.70 4.99 1.64
CA ARG A 50 -12.11 5.99 0.74
C ARG A 50 -12.69 5.86 -0.66
N LYS A 51 -12.75 6.99 -1.38
CA LYS A 51 -13.11 7.03 -2.79
C LYS A 51 -11.98 6.42 -3.63
N LEU A 52 -12.32 5.48 -4.50
CA LEU A 52 -11.37 4.87 -5.43
C LEU A 52 -11.08 5.84 -6.58
N ALA A 53 -9.83 5.88 -7.04
CA ALA A 53 -9.43 6.71 -8.17
C ALA A 53 -10.08 6.28 -9.49
N TYR A 54 -10.49 5.02 -9.59
CA TYR A 54 -11.31 4.51 -10.68
C TYR A 54 -12.21 3.38 -10.15
N PRO A 55 -13.35 3.09 -10.81
CA PRO A 55 -14.22 2.02 -10.35
C PRO A 55 -13.55 0.66 -10.46
N VAL A 56 -13.55 -0.09 -9.35
CA VAL A 56 -13.10 -1.49 -9.30
C VAL A 56 -14.34 -2.34 -9.09
N ASP A 57 -14.59 -3.30 -9.98
CA ASP A 57 -15.77 -4.17 -9.95
C ASP A 57 -17.08 -3.37 -9.78
N LYS A 58 -17.16 -2.25 -10.53
CA LYS A 58 -18.25 -1.25 -10.54
C LYS A 58 -18.46 -0.48 -9.22
N LYS A 59 -17.63 -0.68 -8.21
CA LYS A 59 -17.64 0.09 -6.95
C LYS A 59 -16.80 1.35 -7.08
N LYS A 60 -17.28 2.47 -6.57
CA LYS A 60 -16.57 3.77 -6.56
C LYS A 60 -15.87 4.07 -5.24
N ASN A 61 -16.23 3.37 -4.18
CA ASN A 61 -15.65 3.48 -2.84
C ASN A 61 -15.17 2.11 -2.39
N GLY A 62 -14.18 2.08 -1.51
CA GLY A 62 -13.68 0.86 -0.89
C GLY A 62 -13.12 1.15 0.51
N TYR A 63 -13.10 0.12 1.36
CA TYR A 63 -12.54 0.21 2.69
C TYR A 63 -11.11 -0.35 2.67
N TYR A 64 -10.12 0.47 3.01
CA TYR A 64 -8.72 0.09 2.91
C TYR A 64 -8.21 -0.45 4.24
N VAL A 65 -7.54 -1.59 4.19
CA VAL A 65 -6.82 -2.16 5.33
C VAL A 65 -5.40 -2.44 4.91
N ASN A 66 -4.45 -2.03 5.74
CA ASN A 66 -3.03 -2.28 5.54
C ASN A 66 -2.48 -3.04 6.73
N LEU A 67 -1.85 -4.18 6.47
CA LEU A 67 -1.38 -5.12 7.47
C LEU A 67 0.09 -5.42 7.23
N TYR A 68 0.87 -5.44 8.31
CA TYR A 68 2.28 -5.83 8.31
C TYR A 68 2.43 -7.16 9.04
N PHE A 69 3.14 -8.11 8.43
CA PHE A 69 3.36 -9.42 9.02
C PHE A 69 4.71 -10.01 8.61
N GLU A 70 5.21 -10.94 9.41
CA GLU A 70 6.44 -11.68 9.15
C GLU A 70 6.19 -13.15 8.93
N GLY A 71 6.79 -13.75 7.91
CA GLY A 71 6.71 -15.19 7.72
C GLY A 71 7.57 -15.73 6.58
N PRO A 72 7.53 -17.04 6.32
CA PRO A 72 8.18 -17.65 5.16
C PRO A 72 7.47 -17.31 3.84
N GLY A 73 8.22 -17.23 2.73
CA GLY A 73 7.64 -16.94 1.41
C GLY A 73 6.66 -18.00 0.88
N THR A 74 6.63 -19.20 1.48
CA THR A 74 5.71 -20.29 1.12
C THR A 74 4.26 -19.98 1.45
N LEU A 75 3.99 -19.05 2.37
CA LEU A 75 2.64 -18.72 2.80
C LEU A 75 1.92 -17.76 1.82
N ILE A 76 2.68 -17.00 1.01
CA ILE A 76 2.13 -15.95 0.13
C ILE A 76 1.09 -16.49 -0.86
N PRO A 77 1.34 -17.58 -1.61
CA PRO A 77 0.33 -18.09 -2.56
C PRO A 77 -0.96 -18.55 -1.88
N ARG A 78 -0.88 -19.01 -0.63
CA ARG A 78 -2.06 -19.42 0.16
C ARG A 78 -2.91 -18.21 0.53
N ILE A 79 -2.28 -17.13 1.02
CA ILE A 79 -2.98 -15.87 1.32
C ILE A 79 -3.57 -15.27 0.05
N GLU A 80 -2.78 -15.11 -1.01
CA GLU A 80 -3.25 -14.48 -2.26
C GLU A 80 -4.48 -15.22 -2.82
N ARG A 81 -4.44 -16.55 -2.82
CA ARG A 81 -5.58 -17.37 -3.24
C ARG A 81 -6.80 -17.15 -2.36
N ALA A 82 -6.64 -17.18 -1.04
CA ALA A 82 -7.75 -16.97 -0.12
C ALA A 82 -8.40 -15.58 -0.31
N LEU A 83 -7.58 -14.53 -0.43
CA LEU A 83 -8.06 -13.17 -0.67
C LEU A 83 -8.70 -12.99 -2.06
N THR A 84 -8.24 -13.73 -3.07
CA THR A 84 -8.82 -13.67 -4.42
C THR A 84 -10.17 -14.39 -4.50
N ILE A 85 -10.38 -15.42 -3.68
CA ILE A 85 -11.63 -16.18 -3.62
C ILE A 85 -12.72 -15.43 -2.82
N ASP A 86 -12.32 -14.59 -1.85
CA ASP A 86 -13.29 -13.83 -1.04
C ASP A 86 -13.90 -12.68 -1.87
N ASP A 87 -15.19 -12.80 -2.20
CA ASP A 87 -15.95 -11.81 -2.97
C ASP A 87 -16.01 -10.42 -2.30
N ASN A 88 -15.73 -10.34 -0.99
CA ASN A 88 -15.70 -9.07 -0.27
C ASN A 88 -14.43 -8.26 -0.54
N VAL A 89 -13.38 -8.91 -1.04
CA VAL A 89 -12.08 -8.29 -1.34
C VAL A 89 -12.05 -7.87 -2.81
N LEU A 90 -12.03 -6.56 -3.06
CA LEU A 90 -11.95 -6.01 -4.41
C LEU A 90 -10.56 -6.21 -5.02
N ARG A 91 -9.50 -5.84 -4.28
CA ARG A 91 -8.11 -5.99 -4.69
C ARG A 91 -7.23 -6.18 -3.46
N SER A 92 -6.14 -6.93 -3.64
CA SER A 92 -5.10 -7.11 -2.64
C SER A 92 -3.72 -6.95 -3.29
N LEU A 93 -2.77 -6.42 -2.53
CA LEU A 93 -1.37 -6.31 -2.94
C LEU A 93 -0.51 -6.75 -1.77
N ILE A 94 0.27 -7.81 -1.97
CA ILE A 94 1.29 -8.26 -1.03
C ILE A 94 2.67 -7.85 -1.54
N LEU A 95 3.45 -7.20 -0.68
CA LEU A 95 4.80 -6.75 -0.97
C LEU A 95 5.77 -7.33 0.04
N ALA A 96 6.82 -8.01 -0.45
CA ALA A 96 7.99 -8.28 0.37
C ALA A 96 8.73 -6.96 0.64
N MET A 97 8.94 -6.61 1.90
CA MET A 97 9.55 -5.34 2.28
C MET A 97 11.06 -5.39 2.08
N ASP A 98 11.58 -4.41 1.33
CA ASP A 98 13.02 -4.19 1.21
C ASP A 98 13.58 -3.58 2.51
N LYS A 99 14.90 -3.66 2.72
CA LYS A 99 15.59 -3.07 3.89
C LYS A 99 15.21 -1.61 4.15
N SER A 100 15.05 -0.80 3.09
CA SER A 100 14.63 0.60 3.21
C SER A 100 13.18 0.76 3.67
N MET A 101 12.30 -0.16 3.26
CA MET A 101 10.89 -0.19 3.68
C MET A 101 10.78 -0.61 5.14
N VAL A 102 11.52 -1.65 5.51
CA VAL A 102 11.62 -2.15 6.89
C VAL A 102 12.11 -1.06 7.83
N ALA A 103 13.18 -0.35 7.45
CA ALA A 103 13.68 0.78 8.23
C ALA A 103 12.62 1.89 8.37
N HIS A 104 11.95 2.27 7.29
CA HIS A 104 10.87 3.28 7.32
C HIS A 104 9.72 2.85 8.24
N PHE A 105 9.31 1.57 8.19
CA PHE A 105 8.30 1.02 9.08
C PHE A 105 8.73 1.12 10.54
N HIS A 106 9.93 0.65 10.90
CA HIS A 106 10.41 0.76 12.28
C HIS A 106 10.53 2.22 12.75
N THR A 107 11.01 3.14 11.91
CA THR A 107 11.06 4.56 12.24
C THR A 107 9.67 5.14 12.48
N ARG A 108 8.69 4.78 11.64
CA ARG A 108 7.29 5.21 11.80
C ARG A 108 6.67 4.63 13.07
N THR A 109 6.88 3.36 13.35
CA THR A 109 6.33 2.68 14.53
C THR A 109 6.96 3.21 15.81
N ALA A 110 8.28 3.45 15.83
CA ALA A 110 8.97 4.10 16.95
C ALA A 110 8.48 5.54 17.16
N GLY A 111 8.24 6.30 16.08
CA GLY A 111 7.67 7.64 16.14
C GLY A 111 6.23 7.65 16.67
N ARG A 112 5.38 6.68 16.28
CA ARG A 112 4.01 6.55 16.82
C ARG A 112 4.00 6.26 18.33
N GLN A 113 4.98 5.54 18.85
CA GLN A 113 5.12 5.31 20.29
C GLN A 113 5.60 6.56 21.07
N GLY A 114 6.09 7.60 20.38
CA GLY A 114 6.60 8.84 20.99
C GLY A 114 5.81 10.13 20.66
N VAL A 115 4.69 10.06 19.93
CA VAL A 115 3.94 11.25 19.45
C VAL A 115 2.53 11.25 20.02
N ALA A 116 2.44 11.51 21.31
CA ALA A 116 1.34 12.25 21.91
C ALA A 116 1.76 13.72 22.09
N GLU A 117 2.39 14.35 21.08
CA GLU A 117 2.72 15.79 21.11
C GLU A 117 3.14 16.27 19.69
N ASN A 118 2.45 17.31 19.19
CA ASN A 118 2.73 18.10 17.98
C ASN A 118 2.34 17.57 16.57
N GLN A 119 1.05 17.68 16.27
CA GLN A 119 0.46 18.64 15.30
C GLN A 119 1.28 19.15 14.06
N VAL A 120 0.61 19.08 12.90
CA VAL A 120 0.67 19.99 11.71
C VAL A 120 1.92 20.22 10.85
N ASN A 121 3.09 19.64 11.13
CA ASN A 121 4.27 19.91 10.27
C ASN A 121 4.38 18.97 9.04
N ALA A 122 3.45 19.10 8.10
CA ALA A 122 3.57 18.54 6.74
C ALA A 122 3.90 19.62 5.69
N GLU A 123 4.47 20.75 6.13
CA GLU A 123 5.10 21.73 5.24
C GLU A 123 6.62 21.57 5.25
N THR A 124 7.20 21.64 4.06
CA THR A 124 8.60 22.03 3.84
C THR A 124 9.67 21.06 4.36
N THR A 125 9.98 20.05 3.56
CA THR A 125 11.38 19.61 3.42
C THR A 125 11.88 20.01 2.04
N THR A 126 12.63 21.11 2.06
CA THR A 126 13.70 21.54 1.17
C THR A 126 14.21 20.44 0.24
N ALA A 127 14.30 20.77 -1.05
CA ALA A 127 15.02 20.02 -2.06
C ALA A 127 16.45 19.72 -1.57
N GLY A 128 16.77 18.46 -1.28
CA GLY A 128 18.16 18.11 -0.96
C GLY A 128 18.42 16.71 -0.44
N SER A 129 17.55 16.15 0.41
CA SER A 129 17.77 14.78 0.88
C SER A 129 17.02 13.75 0.03
N PRO A 130 17.70 12.83 -0.65
CA PRO A 130 17.03 11.81 -1.45
C PRO A 130 16.27 10.86 -0.52
N ARG A 131 14.93 10.84 -0.60
CA ARG A 131 14.13 9.80 0.08
C ARG A 131 14.70 8.43 -0.27
N LYS A 132 15.09 7.67 0.77
CA LYS A 132 15.68 6.33 0.62
C LYS A 132 14.67 5.29 0.11
N TYR A 133 13.39 5.52 0.36
CA TYR A 133 12.25 4.72 -0.09
C TYR A 133 11.20 5.62 -0.74
N ILE A 134 10.58 5.12 -1.80
CA ILE A 134 9.47 5.80 -2.50
C ILE A 134 8.21 5.01 -2.18
N ASP A 135 7.38 5.58 -1.31
CA ASP A 135 6.13 4.96 -0.91
C ASP A 135 5.11 5.04 -2.05
N TYR A 136 4.43 3.93 -2.32
CA TYR A 136 3.32 3.89 -3.28
C TYR A 136 2.04 4.51 -2.71
N LYS A 137 1.98 4.68 -1.39
CA LYS A 137 0.83 5.21 -0.65
C LYS A 137 0.81 6.74 -0.64
N ASP A 138 1.96 7.39 -0.89
CA ASP A 138 2.09 8.85 -1.03
C ASP A 138 1.68 9.29 -2.44
N THR A 139 0.36 9.38 -2.66
CA THR A 139 -0.21 9.72 -3.97
C THR A 139 0.18 11.12 -4.45
N ASP A 140 0.37 12.06 -3.53
CA ASP A 140 0.67 13.45 -3.88
C ASP A 140 2.12 13.61 -4.35
N TYR A 141 3.05 12.85 -3.76
CA TYR A 141 4.39 12.72 -4.30
C TYR A 141 4.37 12.08 -5.69
N LEU A 142 3.63 10.97 -5.86
CA LEU A 142 3.61 10.24 -7.13
C LEU A 142 2.95 11.02 -8.28
N ARG A 143 1.94 11.84 -7.99
CA ARG A 143 1.28 12.70 -8.98
C ARG A 143 2.24 13.65 -9.70
N ARG A 144 3.31 14.09 -9.04
CA ARG A 144 4.35 14.97 -9.64
C ARG A 144 5.10 14.32 -10.80
N PHE A 145 5.06 12.99 -10.91
CA PHE A 145 5.75 12.21 -11.95
C PHE A 145 4.83 11.74 -13.07
N VAL A 146 3.57 12.19 -13.06
CA VAL A 146 2.54 11.83 -14.02
C VAL A 146 2.03 13.11 -14.67
N ASN A 147 1.76 13.07 -15.97
CA ASN A 147 1.14 14.18 -16.66
C ASN A 147 -0.36 14.27 -16.35
N GLU A 148 -1.01 15.32 -16.85
CA GLU A 148 -2.44 15.51 -16.67
C GLU A 148 -3.25 14.30 -17.14
N GLN A 149 -2.87 13.68 -18.25
CA GLN A 149 -3.56 12.52 -18.84
C GLN A 149 -3.40 11.22 -18.04
N GLY A 150 -2.58 11.19 -16.99
CA GLY A 150 -2.29 9.96 -16.25
C GLY A 150 -1.14 9.13 -16.81
N LYS A 151 -0.38 9.61 -17.81
CA LYS A 151 0.85 8.95 -18.31
C LYS A 151 2.07 9.40 -17.50
N MET A 152 2.99 8.48 -17.25
CA MET A 152 4.25 8.81 -16.56
C MET A 152 5.12 9.74 -17.41
N LEU A 153 5.74 10.72 -16.76
CA LEU A 153 6.71 11.60 -17.41
C LEU A 153 7.99 10.86 -17.83
N PRO A 154 8.53 11.15 -19.03
CA PRO A 154 9.76 10.53 -19.50
C PRO A 154 10.98 10.99 -18.69
N ARG A 155 12.04 10.19 -18.70
CA ARG A 155 13.27 10.45 -17.91
C ARG A 155 13.86 11.83 -18.18
N ARG A 156 13.84 12.24 -19.45
CA ARG A 156 14.36 13.53 -19.91
C ARG A 156 13.71 14.73 -19.22
N VAL A 157 12.45 14.62 -18.81
CA VAL A 157 11.71 15.68 -18.13
C VAL A 157 11.94 15.63 -16.62
N LEU A 158 12.08 14.44 -16.05
CA LEU A 158 12.18 14.24 -14.61
C LEU A 158 13.58 14.48 -14.03
N ASP A 159 14.61 14.48 -14.87
CA ASP A 159 16.03 14.57 -14.49
C ASP A 159 16.41 13.66 -13.30
N VAL A 160 15.91 12.42 -13.32
CA VAL A 160 16.22 11.40 -12.30
C VAL A 160 17.10 10.28 -12.87
N PRO A 161 17.96 9.66 -12.04
CA PRO A 161 18.69 8.46 -12.42
C PRO A 161 17.74 7.31 -12.79
N ALA A 162 18.15 6.45 -13.74
CA ALA A 162 17.34 5.34 -14.24
C ALA A 162 16.87 4.37 -13.13
N LYS A 163 17.69 4.17 -12.08
CA LYS A 163 17.32 3.36 -10.91
C LYS A 163 16.14 3.96 -10.14
N LYS A 164 16.17 5.28 -9.91
CA LYS A 164 15.11 6.01 -9.20
C LYS A 164 13.83 6.07 -10.04
N GLN A 165 13.96 6.33 -11.35
CA GLN A 165 12.81 6.30 -12.27
C GLN A 165 12.08 4.95 -12.25
N ARG A 166 12.82 3.83 -12.29
CA ARG A 166 12.22 2.49 -12.20
C ARG A 166 11.52 2.26 -10.86
N ALA A 167 12.05 2.78 -9.77
CA ALA A 167 11.40 2.70 -8.45
C ALA A 167 10.09 3.50 -8.42
N ILE A 168 10.10 4.75 -8.92
CA ILE A 168 8.89 5.58 -9.09
C ILE A 168 7.86 4.84 -9.95
N ALA A 169 8.30 4.21 -11.04
CA ALA A 169 7.41 3.46 -11.91
C ALA A 169 6.76 2.25 -11.26
N ARG A 170 7.50 1.49 -10.44
CA ARG A 170 6.91 0.42 -9.64
C ARG A 170 5.93 0.97 -8.62
N ALA A 171 6.26 2.07 -7.95
CA ALA A 171 5.37 2.70 -6.97
C ALA A 171 4.05 3.17 -7.62
N ILE A 172 4.11 3.85 -8.77
CA ILE A 172 2.91 4.26 -9.52
C ILE A 172 2.07 3.04 -9.95
N LYS A 173 2.71 1.98 -10.42
CA LYS A 173 1.99 0.74 -10.79
C LYS A 173 1.26 0.13 -9.60
N ARG A 174 1.90 0.08 -8.42
CA ARG A 174 1.31 -0.42 -7.17
C ARG A 174 0.16 0.46 -6.70
N ALA A 175 0.35 1.78 -6.70
CA ALA A 175 -0.68 2.76 -6.35
C ALA A 175 -1.90 2.64 -7.26
N ARG A 176 -1.68 2.44 -8.56
CA ARG A 176 -2.74 2.19 -9.53
C ARG A 176 -3.44 0.87 -9.30
N HIS A 177 -2.70 -0.22 -9.04
CA HIS A 177 -3.31 -1.53 -8.73
C HIS A 177 -4.30 -1.45 -7.57
N LEU A 178 -3.94 -0.68 -6.53
CA LEU A 178 -4.77 -0.43 -5.36
C LEU A 178 -5.75 0.74 -5.55
N ALA A 179 -6.02 1.19 -6.78
CA ALA A 179 -6.96 2.28 -7.07
C ALA A 179 -6.74 3.57 -6.24
N LEU A 180 -5.50 3.82 -5.79
CA LEU A 180 -5.10 5.08 -5.15
C LEU A 180 -4.80 6.18 -6.18
N MET A 181 -4.42 5.77 -7.40
CA MET A 181 -4.16 6.66 -8.52
C MET A 181 -4.91 6.20 -9.77
N PRO A 182 -5.37 7.14 -10.62
CA PRO A 182 -6.05 6.78 -11.85
C PRO A 182 -5.05 6.31 -12.93
N TYR A 183 -5.53 5.47 -13.85
CA TYR A 183 -4.80 5.13 -15.08
C TYR A 183 -4.89 6.23 -16.15
N VAL A 184 -6.03 6.91 -16.19
CA VAL A 184 -6.35 8.00 -17.12
C VAL A 184 -7.02 9.12 -16.32
N ALA A 185 -6.71 10.37 -16.64
CA ALA A 185 -7.31 11.53 -16.00
C ALA A 185 -8.83 11.52 -16.07
N ASP A 186 -9.49 12.04 -15.04
CA ASP A 186 -10.94 12.27 -15.06
C ASP A 186 -11.33 13.32 -16.13
N SER A 187 -10.43 14.23 -16.51
CA SER A 187 -10.66 15.24 -17.56
C SER A 187 -10.76 14.66 -18.98
N VAL A 188 -10.30 13.42 -19.19
CA VAL A 188 -10.31 12.74 -20.49
C VAL A 188 -11.41 11.67 -20.54
N ARG A 189 -12.24 11.57 -19.49
CA ARG A 189 -13.18 10.47 -19.28
C ARG A 189 -14.62 10.82 -19.61
#